data_AF-A0A2V4ALK2-F1
#
_entry.id   AF-A0A2V4ALK2-F1
#
_cell.length_a   1.000
_cell.length_b   1.000
_cell.length_c   1.000
_cell.angle_alpha   90.00
_cell.angle_beta   90.00
_cell.angle_gamma   90.00
#
_symmetry.space_group_name_H-M   'P 1'
#
loop_
_entity.id
_entity.type
_entity.pdbx_description
1 polymer ?
#
loop_
_entity_poly.entity_id
_entity_poly.type
_entity_poly.pdbx_seq_one_letter_code
_entity_poly.pdbx_strand_id
1 'polypeptide(L)'
;MSPWGSNAAGRAWTCEGAPLSAFGPVPGRVTIPAPGSAAEAHLPVAVTDIEASVLVSTNQLATGAWLVPQVRVRRQSSSDYLAVSLELKPDGTHGVAAYEVVGGVATWLGGSAQGAYEPGQWYRLRLQAFGDTVRAKVWDARVHEYDHWQIVYRVSTPPTPGGVSLCASSEPGNTNVDPVITFLDFEVPNPQAFTVTRSTNGVVKTHADDTAVSLANPSVLAL
;
A
#
# COMPACT_ATOMS: atom_id res chain seq x y z
N MET A 1 -6.78 -7.29 19.81
CA MET A 1 -6.07 -7.75 18.59
C MET A 1 -6.60 -6.96 17.43
N SER A 2 -5.75 -6.58 16.48
CA SER A 2 -6.18 -5.86 15.28
C SER A 2 -7.16 -6.70 14.47
N PRO A 3 -8.25 -6.11 13.94
CA PRO A 3 -9.18 -6.82 13.08
C PRO A 3 -8.59 -7.16 11.71
N TRP A 4 -7.33 -6.77 11.40
CA TRP A 4 -6.59 -7.19 10.21
C TRP A 4 -5.46 -8.20 10.49
N GLY A 5 -5.26 -8.60 11.75
CA GLY A 5 -4.23 -9.54 12.14
C GLY A 5 -2.80 -8.96 12.10
N SER A 6 -1.83 -9.81 11.80
CA SER A 6 -0.40 -9.48 11.76
C SER A 6 0.21 -9.81 10.40
N ASN A 7 1.28 -9.09 10.03
CA ASN A 7 2.10 -9.43 8.88
C ASN A 7 2.94 -10.71 9.12
N ALA A 8 3.61 -11.21 8.09
CA ALA A 8 4.44 -12.41 8.17
C ALA A 8 5.59 -12.31 9.21
N ALA A 9 6.00 -11.09 9.57
CA ALA A 9 6.99 -10.83 10.61
C ALA A 9 6.39 -10.76 12.04
N GLY A 10 5.09 -11.06 12.19
CA GLY A 10 4.39 -11.05 13.48
C GLY A 10 3.92 -9.68 13.97
N ARG A 11 4.17 -8.60 13.21
CA ARG A 11 3.71 -7.25 13.57
C ARG A 11 2.24 -7.06 13.27
N ALA A 12 1.48 -6.66 14.28
CA ALA A 12 0.05 -6.37 14.14
C ALA A 12 -0.17 -5.10 13.29
N TRP A 13 -1.17 -5.14 12.41
CA TRP A 13 -1.65 -3.95 11.71
C TRP A 13 -2.39 -3.04 12.67
N THR A 14 -2.24 -1.73 12.58
CA THR A 14 -3.11 -0.77 13.29
C THR A 14 -4.20 -0.31 12.34
N CYS A 15 -5.46 -0.44 12.75
CA CYS A 15 -6.62 -0.09 11.93
C CYS A 15 -7.22 1.26 12.34
N GLU A 16 -7.66 2.06 11.37
CA GLU A 16 -8.30 3.37 11.56
C GLU A 16 -9.44 3.55 10.56
N GLY A 17 -10.55 4.17 10.98
CA GLY A 17 -11.70 4.49 10.12
C GLY A 17 -12.79 3.42 10.05
N ALA A 18 -13.44 3.32 8.88
CA ALA A 18 -14.61 2.49 8.57
C ALA A 18 -14.44 0.98 8.90
N PRO A 19 -15.49 0.15 8.92
CA PRO A 19 -15.37 -1.26 9.33
C PRO A 19 -14.38 -2.05 8.46
N LEU A 20 -13.21 -2.34 9.05
CA LEU A 20 -12.17 -3.21 8.49
C LEU A 20 -12.34 -4.63 9.02
N SER A 21 -12.10 -5.63 8.16
CA SER A 21 -12.06 -7.04 8.54
C SER A 21 -10.99 -7.81 7.79
N ALA A 22 -10.15 -8.57 8.50
CA ALA A 22 -9.30 -9.63 7.99
C ALA A 22 -8.94 -10.62 9.11
N PHE A 23 -9.06 -11.92 8.84
CA PHE A 23 -8.59 -12.96 9.77
C PHE A 23 -7.90 -14.10 9.01
N GLY A 24 -6.66 -14.43 9.39
CA GLY A 24 -5.92 -15.58 8.88
C GLY A 24 -5.20 -15.34 7.55
N PRO A 25 -4.88 -16.38 6.74
CA PRO A 25 -4.22 -16.26 5.42
C PRO A 25 -5.14 -15.65 4.34
N VAL A 26 -6.07 -14.80 4.75
CA VAL A 26 -7.24 -14.35 3.99
C VAL A 26 -7.02 -12.90 3.58
N PRO A 27 -7.52 -12.47 2.40
CA PRO A 27 -7.48 -11.08 1.99
C PRO A 27 -8.06 -10.12 3.03
N GLY A 28 -7.44 -8.95 3.17
CA GLY A 28 -7.95 -7.85 3.97
C GLY A 28 -9.10 -7.14 3.26
N ARG A 29 -10.24 -7.01 3.92
CA ARG A 29 -11.43 -6.37 3.37
C ARG A 29 -11.77 -5.11 4.11
N VAL A 30 -12.14 -4.08 3.36
CA VAL A 30 -12.68 -2.82 3.89
C VAL A 30 -14.04 -2.59 3.25
N THR A 31 -15.07 -2.49 4.09
CA THR A 31 -16.39 -2.03 3.64
C THR A 31 -16.46 -0.53 3.84
N ILE A 32 -16.89 0.20 2.82
CA ILE A 32 -17.04 1.66 2.89
C ILE A 32 -18.54 1.96 3.03
N PRO A 33 -19.05 2.19 4.26
CA PRO A 33 -20.49 2.28 4.51
C PRO A 33 -21.09 3.65 4.14
N ALA A 34 -20.24 4.65 3.90
CA ALA A 34 -20.68 6.00 3.58
C ALA A 34 -19.73 6.64 2.54
N PRO A 35 -20.27 7.39 1.57
CA PRO A 35 -19.48 8.16 0.61
C PRO A 35 -18.54 9.14 1.31
N GLY A 36 -17.38 9.41 0.72
CA GLY A 36 -16.37 10.31 1.30
C GLY A 36 -15.65 9.75 2.53
N SER A 37 -15.90 8.50 2.89
CA SER A 37 -15.23 7.83 4.01
C SER A 37 -13.97 7.11 3.55
N ALA A 38 -13.01 7.03 4.47
CA ALA A 38 -11.80 6.25 4.30
C ALA A 38 -11.61 5.31 5.50
N ALA A 39 -11.02 4.15 5.24
CA ALA A 39 -10.49 3.26 6.26
C ALA A 39 -9.10 2.82 5.84
N GLU A 40 -8.22 2.63 6.80
CA GLU A 40 -6.88 2.11 6.54
C GLU A 40 -6.45 1.14 7.61
N ALA A 41 -5.53 0.25 7.24
CA ALA A 41 -4.62 -0.27 8.23
C ALA A 41 -3.17 -0.02 7.85
N HIS A 42 -2.40 0.26 8.88
CA HIS A 42 -1.03 0.72 8.75
C HIS A 42 -0.09 -0.05 9.67
N LEU A 43 1.16 -0.15 9.25
CA LEU A 43 2.27 -0.62 10.06
C LEU A 43 3.12 0.60 10.44
N PRO A 44 3.31 0.89 11.74
CA PRO A 44 4.13 2.00 12.21
C PRO A 44 5.61 1.64 12.16
N VAL A 45 6.13 1.42 10.94
CA VAL A 45 7.55 1.20 10.67
C VAL A 45 8.12 2.45 10.00
N ALA A 46 9.27 2.96 10.46
CA ALA A 46 9.90 4.11 9.82
C ALA A 46 10.67 3.66 8.58
N VAL A 47 10.11 3.86 7.39
CA VAL A 47 10.79 3.58 6.10
C VAL A 47 11.11 4.87 5.35
N THR A 48 12.35 4.99 4.87
CA THR A 48 12.79 6.08 4.00
C THR A 48 12.66 5.65 2.54
N ASP A 49 13.38 4.60 2.17
CA ASP A 49 13.31 4.02 0.84
C ASP A 49 12.50 2.74 0.90
N ILE A 50 11.45 2.68 0.09
CA ILE A 50 10.53 1.55 0.10
C ILE A 50 9.98 1.28 -1.29
N GLU A 51 9.88 0.00 -1.60
CA GLU A 51 8.98 -0.52 -2.59
C GLU A 51 7.89 -1.33 -1.92
N ALA A 52 6.67 -1.16 -2.41
CA ALA A 52 5.52 -1.92 -1.96
C ALA A 52 4.71 -2.40 -3.17
N SER A 53 4.18 -3.61 -3.07
CA SER A 53 3.22 -4.15 -4.02
C SER A 53 2.04 -4.78 -3.30
N VAL A 54 0.85 -4.70 -3.90
CA VAL A 54 -0.38 -5.28 -3.35
C VAL A 54 -1.33 -5.66 -4.48
N LEU A 55 -2.10 -6.73 -4.29
CA LEU A 55 -3.29 -6.99 -5.09
C LEU A 55 -4.48 -6.26 -4.53
N VAL A 56 -5.27 -5.66 -5.42
CA VAL A 56 -6.48 -4.91 -5.10
C VAL A 56 -7.63 -5.40 -5.95
N SER A 57 -8.81 -5.54 -5.35
CA SER A 57 -10.07 -5.79 -6.06
C SER A 57 -11.23 -5.03 -5.40
N THR A 58 -12.29 -4.78 -6.15
CA THR A 58 -13.57 -4.23 -5.67
C THR A 58 -14.71 -5.19 -6.00
N ASN A 59 -15.74 -5.27 -5.16
CA ASN A 59 -16.93 -6.09 -5.44
C ASN A 59 -17.97 -5.38 -6.34
N GLN A 60 -17.78 -4.10 -6.65
CA GLN A 60 -18.72 -3.27 -7.41
C GLN A 60 -17.98 -2.31 -8.35
N LEU A 61 -18.63 -1.97 -9.46
CA LEU A 61 -18.26 -0.79 -10.24
C LEU A 61 -18.60 0.46 -9.43
N ALA A 62 -17.71 1.44 -9.44
CA ALA A 62 -17.97 2.74 -8.85
C ALA A 62 -19.20 3.38 -9.51
N THR A 63 -20.05 4.03 -8.74
CA THR A 63 -21.20 4.81 -9.22
C THR A 63 -21.22 6.18 -8.57
N GLY A 64 -21.65 7.21 -9.31
CA GLY A 64 -21.70 8.60 -8.83
C GLY A 64 -20.33 9.28 -8.76
N ALA A 65 -19.38 8.70 -8.02
CA ALA A 65 -17.99 9.12 -7.94
C ALA A 65 -17.08 7.91 -7.66
N TRP A 66 -15.81 8.17 -7.41
CA TRP A 66 -14.75 7.18 -7.52
C TRP A 66 -14.66 6.28 -6.27
N LEU A 67 -14.18 5.05 -6.47
CA LEU A 67 -13.60 4.24 -5.40
C LEU A 67 -12.07 4.35 -5.52
N VAL A 68 -11.38 4.55 -4.39
CA VAL A 68 -9.96 4.90 -4.39
C VAL A 68 -9.18 4.03 -3.39
N PRO A 69 -8.87 2.78 -3.75
CA PRO A 69 -7.84 2.02 -3.04
C PRO A 69 -6.45 2.65 -3.19
N GLN A 70 -5.69 2.70 -2.11
CA GLN A 70 -4.36 3.30 -2.05
C GLN A 70 -3.36 2.44 -1.29
N VAL A 71 -2.11 2.47 -1.74
CA VAL A 71 -0.94 2.15 -0.92
C VAL A 71 -0.30 3.47 -0.52
N ARG A 72 -0.13 3.69 0.78
CA ARG A 72 0.51 4.88 1.33
C ARG A 72 1.85 4.52 1.96
N VAL A 73 2.86 5.35 1.73
CA VAL A 73 4.20 5.19 2.27
C VAL A 73 4.68 6.50 2.87
N ARG A 74 5.74 6.41 3.70
CA ARG A 74 6.21 7.55 4.50
C ARG A 74 5.08 8.18 5.31
N ARG A 75 4.08 7.37 5.70
CA ARG A 75 2.88 7.82 6.41
C ARG A 75 3.26 8.25 7.82
N GLN A 76 3.17 9.55 8.10
CA GLN A 76 3.28 10.09 9.46
C GLN A 76 1.92 10.09 10.16
N SER A 77 0.86 10.37 9.40
CA SER A 77 -0.50 10.53 9.88
C SER A 77 -1.50 10.17 8.77
N SER A 78 -2.80 10.21 9.05
CA SER A 78 -3.87 10.14 8.04
C SER A 78 -3.92 11.36 7.10
N SER A 79 -3.04 12.34 7.30
CA SER A 79 -3.00 13.63 6.59
C SER A 79 -1.62 13.96 6.00
N ASP A 80 -0.61 13.09 6.22
CA ASP A 80 0.78 13.31 5.80
C ASP A 80 1.39 12.00 5.27
N TYR A 81 1.46 11.84 3.95
CA TYR A 81 1.94 10.62 3.28
C TYR A 81 2.22 10.83 1.79
N LEU A 82 2.97 9.90 1.19
CA LEU A 82 2.93 9.65 -0.25
C LEU A 82 1.92 8.54 -0.53
N ALA A 83 1.09 8.70 -1.54
CA ALA A 83 0.12 7.69 -1.95
C ALA A 83 0.28 7.33 -3.41
N VAL A 84 0.05 6.06 -3.71
CA VAL A 84 -0.30 5.60 -5.04
C VAL A 84 -1.70 4.99 -4.96
N SER A 85 -2.57 5.48 -5.84
CA SER A 85 -3.97 5.10 -5.91
C SER A 85 -4.22 4.25 -7.14
N LEU A 86 -5.04 3.22 -6.99
CA LEU A 86 -5.82 2.67 -8.10
C LEU A 86 -7.13 3.47 -8.14
N GLU A 87 -7.32 4.25 -9.19
CA GLU A 87 -8.51 5.08 -9.37
C GLU A 87 -9.58 4.28 -10.12
N LEU A 88 -10.67 3.92 -9.44
CA LEU A 88 -11.79 3.21 -10.04
C LEU A 88 -12.91 4.20 -10.33
N LYS A 89 -13.08 4.54 -11.61
CA LYS A 89 -13.95 5.64 -12.04
C LYS A 89 -15.38 5.15 -12.30
N PRO A 90 -16.38 6.05 -12.17
CA PRO A 90 -17.79 5.69 -12.37
C PRO A 90 -18.16 5.44 -13.83
N ASP A 91 -17.28 5.77 -14.78
CA ASP A 91 -17.43 5.43 -16.20
C ASP A 91 -16.99 4.00 -16.55
N GLY A 92 -16.62 3.20 -15.54
CA GLY A 92 -16.17 1.82 -15.71
C GLY A 92 -14.70 1.70 -16.11
N THR A 93 -13.92 2.79 -16.08
CA THR A 93 -12.48 2.77 -16.34
C THR A 93 -11.64 2.84 -15.07
N HIS A 94 -10.42 2.33 -15.15
CA HIS A 94 -9.45 2.43 -14.05
C HIS A 94 -8.20 3.22 -14.45
N GLY A 95 -7.47 3.71 -13.45
CA GLY A 95 -6.23 4.45 -13.59
C GLY A 95 -5.26 4.19 -12.45
N VAL A 96 -4.02 4.62 -12.61
CA VAL A 96 -3.08 4.79 -11.50
C VAL A 96 -2.80 6.27 -11.32
N ALA A 97 -2.67 6.69 -10.07
CA ALA A 97 -2.30 8.05 -9.70
C ALA A 97 -1.31 8.06 -8.55
N ALA A 98 -0.48 9.09 -8.48
CA ALA A 98 0.42 9.34 -7.37
C ALA A 98 0.14 10.71 -6.76
N TYR A 99 0.16 10.77 -5.43
CA TYR A 99 -0.11 11.96 -4.65
C TYR A 99 0.92 12.14 -3.54
N GLU A 100 1.23 13.40 -3.24
CA GLU A 100 1.78 13.81 -1.96
C GLU A 100 0.67 14.48 -1.17
N VAL A 101 0.47 14.06 0.07
CA VAL A 101 -0.51 14.67 0.97
C VAL A 101 0.22 15.25 2.16
N VAL A 102 0.01 16.54 2.43
CA VAL A 102 0.60 17.26 3.57
C VAL A 102 -0.50 18.08 4.25
N GLY A 103 -0.68 17.89 5.55
CA GLY A 103 -1.76 18.53 6.30
C GLY A 103 -3.16 18.27 5.72
N GLY A 104 -3.36 17.14 5.04
CA GLY A 104 -4.61 16.76 4.39
C GLY A 104 -4.82 17.38 3.01
N VAL A 105 -3.87 18.18 2.52
CA VAL A 105 -3.92 18.76 1.17
C VAL A 105 -3.18 17.86 0.20
N ALA A 106 -3.89 17.38 -0.82
CA ALA A 106 -3.33 16.52 -1.85
C ALA A 106 -2.71 17.32 -3.01
N THR A 107 -1.48 16.99 -3.36
CA THR A 107 -0.74 17.45 -4.53
C THR A 107 -0.64 16.29 -5.52
N TRP A 108 -1.08 16.51 -6.76
CA TRP A 108 -0.97 15.53 -7.83
C TRP A 108 0.47 15.41 -8.34
N LEU A 109 1.02 14.20 -8.30
CA LEU A 109 2.37 13.89 -8.79
C LEU A 109 2.36 13.27 -10.19
N GLY A 110 1.20 12.83 -10.67
CA GLY A 110 1.05 12.20 -11.97
C GLY A 110 -0.01 11.11 -11.97
N GLY A 111 -0.41 10.69 -13.16
CA GLY A 111 -1.34 9.58 -13.33
C GLY A 111 -1.44 9.11 -14.76
N SER A 112 -2.00 7.92 -14.92
CA SER A 112 -2.13 7.24 -16.19
C SER A 112 -3.46 6.49 -16.22
N ALA A 113 -4.33 6.86 -17.15
CA ALA A 113 -5.55 6.11 -17.44
C ALA A 113 -5.20 4.78 -18.09
N GLN A 114 -5.93 3.73 -17.71
CA GLN A 114 -5.75 2.38 -18.23
C GLN A 114 -6.91 2.03 -19.15
N GLY A 115 -7.67 0.98 -18.80
CA GLY A 115 -8.82 0.51 -19.55
C GLY A 115 -10.03 0.28 -18.65
N ALA A 116 -10.96 -0.54 -19.14
CA ALA A 116 -12.11 -0.96 -18.33
C ALA A 116 -11.68 -1.77 -17.10
N TYR A 117 -12.52 -1.78 -16.08
CA TYR A 117 -12.43 -2.73 -14.98
C TYR A 117 -13.77 -3.40 -14.71
N GLU A 118 -13.70 -4.60 -14.14
CA GLU A 118 -14.86 -5.37 -13.74
C GLU A 118 -14.84 -5.66 -12.23
N PRO A 119 -16.01 -5.80 -11.59
CA PRO A 119 -16.09 -6.29 -10.21
C PRO A 119 -15.40 -7.66 -10.06
N GLY A 120 -14.63 -7.83 -8.99
CA GLY A 120 -13.88 -9.05 -8.70
C GLY A 120 -12.59 -9.22 -9.51
N GLN A 121 -12.30 -8.31 -10.45
CA GLN A 121 -11.01 -8.28 -11.14
C GLN A 121 -9.91 -7.85 -10.19
N TRP A 122 -8.75 -8.49 -10.31
CA TRP A 122 -7.58 -8.20 -9.48
C TRP A 122 -6.59 -7.33 -10.25
N TYR A 123 -6.14 -6.28 -9.60
CA TYR A 123 -5.10 -5.38 -10.10
C TYR A 123 -3.92 -5.42 -9.16
N ARG A 124 -2.73 -5.49 -9.71
CA ARG A 124 -1.52 -5.30 -8.92
C ARG A 124 -1.11 -3.84 -8.98
N LEU A 125 -0.99 -3.23 -7.82
CA LEU A 125 -0.43 -1.91 -7.64
C LEU A 125 1.02 -2.06 -7.16
N ARG A 126 1.95 -1.33 -7.77
CA ARG A 126 3.36 -1.29 -7.35
C ARG A 126 3.79 0.16 -7.22
N LEU A 127 4.41 0.49 -6.09
CA LEU A 127 4.96 1.79 -5.76
C LEU A 127 6.44 1.64 -5.40
N GLN A 128 7.24 2.60 -5.81
CA GLN A 128 8.59 2.86 -5.28
C GLN A 128 8.67 4.31 -4.80
N ALA A 129 9.18 4.52 -3.59
CA ALA A 129 9.62 5.82 -3.09
C ALA A 129 11.08 5.69 -2.67
N PHE A 130 12.00 6.18 -3.49
CA PHE A 130 13.44 6.09 -3.29
C PHE A 130 14.07 7.47 -3.39
N GLY A 131 14.73 7.91 -2.33
CA GLY A 131 15.23 9.28 -2.21
C GLY A 131 14.10 10.28 -2.39
N ASP A 132 14.16 11.01 -3.51
CA ASP A 132 13.20 12.04 -3.94
C ASP A 132 12.32 11.59 -5.12
N THR A 133 12.41 10.31 -5.52
CA THR A 133 11.70 9.81 -6.70
C THR A 133 10.58 8.87 -6.29
N VAL A 134 9.38 9.18 -6.76
CA VAL A 134 8.19 8.32 -6.65
C VAL A 134 7.92 7.69 -8.01
N ARG A 135 7.75 6.38 -8.03
CA ARG A 135 7.32 5.64 -9.22
C ARG A 135 6.12 4.79 -8.91
N ALA A 136 5.25 4.64 -9.89
CA ALA A 136 4.05 3.84 -9.74
C ALA A 136 3.65 3.18 -11.04
N LYS A 137 2.98 2.04 -10.92
CA LYS A 137 2.25 1.40 -12.00
C LYS A 137 1.19 0.46 -11.46
N VAL A 138 0.18 0.23 -12.29
CA VAL A 138 -0.89 -0.72 -12.07
C VAL A 138 -1.06 -1.58 -13.31
N TRP A 139 -1.39 -2.85 -13.12
CA TRP A 139 -1.74 -3.75 -14.21
C TRP A 139 -2.76 -4.78 -13.74
N ASP A 140 -3.51 -5.35 -14.68
CA ASP A 140 -4.36 -6.51 -14.40
C ASP A 140 -3.46 -7.68 -13.96
N ALA A 141 -3.78 -8.32 -12.82
CA ALA A 141 -2.98 -9.39 -12.27
C ALA A 141 -2.88 -10.62 -13.19
N ARG A 142 -3.74 -10.74 -14.21
CA ARG A 142 -3.74 -11.79 -15.23
C ARG A 142 -2.75 -11.54 -16.37
N VAL A 143 -2.25 -10.31 -16.51
CA VAL A 143 -1.28 -9.95 -17.57
C VAL A 143 0.12 -9.77 -17.00
N HIS A 144 1.10 -9.76 -17.90
CA HIS A 144 2.47 -9.47 -17.51
C HIS A 144 2.60 -8.05 -16.98
N GLU A 145 3.44 -7.89 -15.96
CA GLU A 145 3.82 -6.58 -15.45
C GLU A 145 4.40 -5.71 -16.58
N TYR A 146 4.07 -4.42 -16.62
CA TYR A 146 4.64 -3.54 -17.62
C TYR A 146 6.15 -3.32 -17.40
N ASP A 147 6.91 -3.33 -18.49
CA ASP A 147 8.37 -3.10 -18.51
C ASP A 147 8.76 -1.65 -18.20
N HIS A 148 7.78 -0.74 -18.15
CA HIS A 148 7.97 0.67 -17.83
C HIS A 148 7.15 1.09 -16.62
N TRP A 149 7.62 2.14 -15.95
CA TRP A 149 6.84 2.84 -14.93
C TRP A 149 5.84 3.77 -15.61
N GLN A 150 4.58 3.71 -15.17
CA GLN A 150 3.52 4.57 -15.72
C GLN A 150 3.57 5.97 -15.11
N ILE A 151 4.10 6.07 -13.89
CA ILE A 151 4.39 7.33 -13.22
C ILE A 151 5.84 7.30 -12.77
N VAL A 152 6.57 8.37 -13.09
CA VAL A 152 7.88 8.69 -12.52
C VAL A 152 7.87 10.18 -12.18
N TYR A 153 7.93 10.51 -10.91
CA TYR A 153 7.90 11.88 -10.43
C TYR A 153 9.02 12.14 -9.43
N ARG A 154 9.60 13.34 -9.49
CA ARG A 154 10.63 13.79 -8.56
C ARG A 154 10.05 14.85 -7.62
N VAL A 155 9.89 14.51 -6.34
CA VAL A 155 9.44 15.47 -5.33
C VAL A 155 10.58 16.43 -4.98
N SER A 156 10.25 17.71 -4.80
CA SER A 156 11.24 18.75 -4.50
C SER A 156 11.73 18.68 -3.05
N THR A 157 10.83 18.33 -2.12
CA THR A 157 11.10 18.15 -0.70
C THR A 157 10.58 16.77 -0.29
N PRO A 158 11.44 15.75 -0.17
CA PRO A 158 10.99 14.41 0.17
C PRO A 158 10.34 14.36 1.56
N PRO A 159 9.19 13.69 1.72
CA PRO A 159 8.55 13.52 3.02
C PRO A 159 9.45 12.79 4.02
N THR A 160 9.23 13.06 5.31
CA THR A 160 9.96 12.40 6.41
C THR A 160 9.70 10.88 6.42
N PRO A 161 10.68 10.06 6.85
CA PRO A 161 10.50 8.60 6.92
C PRO A 161 9.34 8.21 7.84
N GLY A 162 8.47 7.32 7.38
CA GLY A 162 7.22 6.98 8.08
C GLY A 162 6.64 5.63 7.68
N GLY A 163 5.44 5.33 8.16
CA GLY A 163 4.75 4.06 8.02
C GLY A 163 4.36 3.66 6.60
N VAL A 164 3.85 2.44 6.49
CA VAL A 164 3.15 1.93 5.31
C VAL A 164 1.67 1.72 5.66
N SER A 165 0.76 2.02 4.75
CA SER A 165 -0.66 1.68 4.94
C SER A 165 -1.34 1.26 3.66
N LEU A 166 -2.38 0.45 3.82
CA LEU A 166 -3.36 0.13 2.80
C LEU A 166 -4.64 0.87 3.17
N CYS A 167 -5.11 1.72 2.27
CA CYS A 167 -6.32 2.51 2.49
C CYS A 167 -7.35 2.22 1.42
N ALA A 168 -8.60 2.10 1.84
CA ALA A 168 -9.76 2.04 0.98
C ALA A 168 -10.63 3.25 1.26
N SER A 169 -10.97 4.00 0.23
CA SER A 169 -11.88 5.15 0.34
C SER A 169 -12.83 5.25 -0.84
N SER A 170 -13.84 6.09 -0.68
CA SER A 170 -14.71 6.55 -1.74
C SER A 170 -14.74 8.07 -1.75
N GLU A 171 -14.96 8.66 -2.92
CA GLU A 171 -15.16 10.12 -3.03
C GLU A 171 -16.55 10.53 -2.51
N PRO A 172 -16.74 11.77 -2.02
CA PRO A 172 -18.02 12.22 -1.44
C PRO A 172 -19.26 12.06 -2.32
N GLY A 173 -19.10 12.05 -3.65
CA GLY A 173 -20.19 11.85 -4.61
C GLY A 173 -20.50 10.39 -4.95
N ASN A 174 -19.82 9.42 -4.32
CA ASN A 174 -20.04 8.01 -4.61
C ASN A 174 -21.43 7.58 -4.13
N THR A 175 -22.09 6.69 -4.86
CA THR A 175 -23.46 6.23 -4.58
C THR A 175 -23.57 4.71 -4.40
N ASN A 176 -22.44 4.01 -4.36
CA ASN A 176 -22.44 2.58 -4.07
C ASN A 176 -22.97 2.33 -2.66
N VAL A 177 -23.73 1.25 -2.48
CA VAL A 177 -24.13 0.76 -1.17
C VAL A 177 -23.11 -0.28 -0.72
N ASP A 178 -22.43 -0.02 0.39
CA ASP A 178 -21.43 -0.90 1.00
C ASP A 178 -20.42 -1.52 0.01
N PRO A 179 -19.74 -0.72 -0.85
CA PRO A 179 -18.66 -1.24 -1.67
C PRO A 179 -17.55 -1.79 -0.78
N VAL A 180 -16.98 -2.91 -1.22
CA VAL A 180 -15.92 -3.63 -0.53
C VAL A 180 -14.67 -3.59 -1.37
N ILE A 181 -13.62 -2.97 -0.83
CA ILE A 181 -12.27 -3.03 -1.38
C ILE A 181 -11.52 -4.14 -0.66
N THR A 182 -10.86 -4.99 -1.45
CA THR A 182 -10.14 -6.16 -0.98
C THR A 182 -8.66 -6.04 -1.34
N PHE A 183 -7.79 -6.25 -0.36
CA PHE A 183 -6.34 -6.28 -0.49
C PHE A 183 -5.81 -7.70 -0.26
N LEU A 184 -4.83 -8.11 -1.06
CA LEU A 184 -4.17 -9.41 -0.93
C LEU A 184 -2.68 -9.28 -1.31
N ASP A 185 -1.85 -10.24 -0.89
CA ASP A 185 -0.45 -10.35 -1.28
C ASP A 185 0.31 -9.02 -1.17
N PHE A 186 0.19 -8.38 0.00
CA PHE A 186 0.97 -7.20 0.32
C PHE A 186 2.42 -7.59 0.57
N GLU A 187 3.30 -7.05 -0.26
CA GLU A 187 4.72 -7.36 -0.26
C GLU A 187 5.55 -6.07 -0.20
N VAL A 188 6.61 -6.13 0.60
CA VAL A 188 7.64 -5.07 0.68
C VAL A 188 8.95 -5.75 0.27
N PRO A 189 9.25 -5.85 -1.03
CA PRO A 189 10.37 -6.65 -1.54
C PRO A 189 11.74 -6.06 -1.19
N ASN A 190 11.80 -4.81 -0.71
CA ASN A 190 13.00 -4.24 -0.12
C ASN A 190 12.74 -3.66 1.28
N PRO A 191 13.70 -3.78 2.21
CA PRO A 191 15.00 -4.44 2.06
C PRO A 191 14.90 -5.97 1.90
N GLN A 192 15.94 -6.57 1.33
CA GLN A 192 16.01 -8.01 1.08
C GLN A 192 15.74 -8.81 2.38
N ALA A 193 14.80 -9.74 2.32
CA ALA A 193 14.50 -10.64 3.43
C ALA A 193 15.53 -11.77 3.49
N PHE A 194 16.06 -12.04 4.69
CA PHE A 194 16.96 -13.16 4.95
C PHE A 194 16.39 -14.05 6.06
N THR A 195 16.33 -15.36 5.82
CA THR A 195 16.17 -16.33 6.91
C THR A 195 17.53 -16.61 7.50
N VAL A 196 17.72 -16.26 8.78
CA VAL A 196 18.99 -16.49 9.49
C VAL A 196 18.80 -17.49 10.62
N THR A 197 19.77 -18.39 10.76
CA THR A 197 19.88 -19.18 11.99
C THR A 197 20.55 -18.30 13.04
N ARG A 198 19.83 -17.96 14.11
CA ARG A 198 20.38 -17.18 15.23
C ARG A 198 21.20 -18.10 16.14
N SER A 199 22.16 -17.50 16.85
CA SER A 199 22.88 -18.19 17.94
C SER A 199 23.63 -19.45 17.50
N THR A 200 24.25 -19.43 16.31
CA THR A 200 25.05 -20.56 15.79
C THR A 200 26.20 -20.96 16.75
N ASN A 201 26.66 -20.04 17.59
CA ASN A 201 27.66 -20.28 18.64
C ASN A 201 27.05 -20.64 20.02
N GLY A 202 25.74 -20.91 20.11
CA GLY A 202 25.03 -21.21 21.35
C GLY A 202 24.71 -20.00 22.23
N VAL A 203 25.14 -18.78 21.87
CA VAL A 203 24.86 -17.57 22.65
C VAL A 203 23.53 -16.94 22.22
N VAL A 204 22.53 -16.96 23.10
CA VAL A 204 21.23 -16.31 22.87
C VAL A 204 21.22 -14.92 23.49
N LYS A 205 20.91 -13.90 22.68
CA LYS A 205 20.68 -12.53 23.13
C LYS A 205 19.27 -12.09 22.76
N THR A 206 18.57 -11.47 23.70
CA THR A 206 17.30 -10.80 23.44
C THR A 206 17.58 -9.49 22.68
N HIS A 207 16.75 -9.19 21.68
CA HIS A 207 16.68 -7.87 21.06
C HIS A 207 15.29 -7.31 21.32
N ALA A 208 15.20 -6.03 21.70
CA ALA A 208 13.91 -5.36 21.74
C ALA A 208 13.40 -5.12 20.32
N ASP A 209 12.09 -4.90 20.18
CA ASP A 209 11.52 -4.47 18.91
C ASP A 209 12.23 -3.21 18.40
N ASP A 210 12.37 -3.13 17.07
CA ASP A 210 13.05 -2.02 16.37
C ASP A 210 14.55 -1.86 16.68
N THR A 211 15.16 -2.81 17.39
CA THR A 211 16.61 -2.86 17.55
C THR A 211 17.27 -3.10 16.20
N ALA A 212 18.18 -2.21 15.80
CA ALA A 212 18.99 -2.40 14.61
C ALA A 212 19.79 -3.71 14.70
N VAL A 213 19.66 -4.54 13.68
CA VAL A 213 20.40 -5.80 13.55
C VAL A 213 21.12 -5.82 12.21
N SER A 214 22.34 -6.38 12.19
CA SER A 214 23.13 -6.57 10.99
C SER A 214 23.59 -8.04 10.87
N LEU A 215 23.80 -8.48 9.63
CA LEU A 215 24.39 -9.80 9.36
C LEU A 215 25.87 -9.77 9.71
N ALA A 216 26.35 -10.77 10.45
CA ALA A 216 27.79 -10.94 10.73
C ALA A 216 28.60 -11.13 9.44
N ASN A 217 28.00 -11.78 8.44
CA ASN A 217 28.53 -11.92 7.09
C ASN A 217 27.44 -11.49 6.09
N PRO A 218 27.42 -10.23 5.64
CA PRO A 218 26.44 -9.77 4.67
C PRO A 218 26.63 -10.49 3.33
N SER A 219 25.53 -10.66 2.59
CA SER A 219 25.60 -11.18 1.22
C SER A 219 26.41 -10.20 0.36
N VAL A 220 27.53 -10.67 -0.19
CA VAL A 220 28.32 -9.91 -1.16
C VAL A 220 27.80 -10.27 -2.56
N LEU A 221 27.30 -9.28 -3.29
CA LEU A 221 26.94 -9.47 -4.70
C LEU A 221 28.24 -9.56 -5.51
N ALA A 222 28.52 -10.72 -6.08
CA ALA A 222 29.57 -10.85 -7.09
C ALA A 222 29.00 -10.31 -8.41
N LEU A 223 29.33 -9.05 -8.71
CA LEU A 223 29.04 -8.41 -10.01
C LEU A 223 29.95 -8.97 -11.10
#